data_AF-A0A0L6VIL5-F1
#
_entry.id   AF-A0A0L6VIL5-F1
#
_cell.length_a   1.000
_cell.length_b   1.000
_cell.length_c   1.000
_cell.angle_alpha   90.00
_cell.angle_beta   90.00
_cell.angle_gamma   90.00
#
_symmetry.space_group_name_H-M   'P 1'
#
loop_
_entity.id
_entity.type
_entity.pdbx_description
1 polymer ?
#
loop_
_entity_poly.entity_id
_entity_poly.type
_entity_poly.pdbx_seq_one_letter_code
_entity_poly.pdbx_strand_id
1 'polypeptide(L)' 'MLHVRWNPFPWKPFLRVFHIPRNNNQTQSHLIFHGITHWIFFRSSTEQSMLDLGFKVGVACLLCKGIPCL' A
#
# COMPACT_ATOMS: atom_id res chain seq x y z
N MET A 1 12.56 -16.95 -17.24
CA MET A 1 12.19 -15.98 -16.20
C MET A 1 11.83 -14.68 -16.88
N LEU A 2 10.54 -14.35 -16.95
CA LEU A 2 10.05 -13.17 -17.66
C LEU A 2 10.51 -11.91 -16.93
N HIS A 3 11.28 -11.08 -17.64
CA HIS A 3 11.64 -9.74 -17.23
C HIS A 3 10.39 -8.85 -17.35
N VAL A 4 9.50 -8.95 -16.35
CA VAL A 4 8.39 -7.99 -16.20
C VAL A 4 9.05 -6.65 -15.96
N ARG A 5 9.04 -5.79 -16.97
CA ARG A 5 9.50 -4.41 -16.88
C ARG A 5 8.53 -3.68 -15.94
N TRP A 6 8.80 -3.78 -14.64
CA TRP A 6 8.08 -3.10 -13.57
C TRP A 6 8.02 -1.62 -13.90
N ASN A 7 6.82 -1.13 -14.20
CA ASN A 7 6.59 0.29 -14.44
C ASN A 7 6.70 1.02 -13.08
N PRO A 8 7.68 1.92 -12.87
CA PRO A 8 7.91 2.56 -11.58
C PRO A 8 7.03 3.81 -11.44
N PHE A 9 5.71 3.67 -11.33
CA PHE A 9 4.79 4.75 -10.95
C PHE A 9 3.96 4.34 -9.72
N PRO A 10 3.66 5.27 -8.79
CA PRO A 10 4.57 5.38 -7.66
C PRO A 10 3.78 5.21 -6.36
N TRP A 11 4.08 4.15 -5.63
CA TRP A 11 3.63 4.02 -4.24
C TRP A 11 4.18 5.12 -3.33
N LYS A 12 5.26 5.79 -3.77
CA LYS A 12 5.93 6.89 -3.05
C LYS A 12 5.02 8.08 -2.70
N PRO A 13 4.24 8.69 -3.62
CA PRO A 13 3.24 9.69 -3.27
C PRO A 13 2.13 9.15 -2.37
N PHE A 14 1.71 7.88 -2.47
CA PHE A 14 0.72 7.33 -1.53
C PHE A 14 1.28 7.29 -0.11
N LEU A 15 2.50 6.77 0.08
CA LEU A 15 3.15 6.77 1.40
C LEU A 15 3.29 8.20 1.96
N ARG A 16 3.52 9.20 1.10
CA ARG A 16 3.54 10.61 1.48
C ARG A 16 2.17 11.10 1.96
N VAL A 17 1.08 10.76 1.28
CA VAL A 17 -0.29 11.15 1.66
C VAL A 17 -0.67 10.56 3.04
N PHE A 18 -0.28 9.32 3.31
CA PHE A 18 -0.56 8.67 4.60
C PHE A 18 0.47 8.93 5.69
N HIS A 19 1.42 9.84 5.46
CA HIS A 19 2.53 10.13 6.38
C HIS A 19 3.32 8.86 6.80
N ILE A 20 3.32 7.83 5.94
CA ILE A 20 4.08 6.61 6.19
C ILE A 20 5.55 6.93 5.89
N PRO A 21 6.48 6.68 6.82
CA PRO A 21 7.89 6.97 6.62
C PRO A 21 8.41 6.31 5.35
N ARG A 22 9.13 7.08 4.54
CA ARG A 22 9.79 6.59 3.32
C ARG A 22 10.81 5.47 3.60
N ASN A 23 11.21 5.29 4.85
CA ASN A 23 12.10 4.21 5.29
C ASN A 23 11.35 2.97 5.79
N ASN A 24 10.01 2.92 5.67
CA ASN A 24 9.23 1.74 6.01
C ASN A 24 9.36 0.68 4.90
N ASN A 25 10.52 0.01 4.90
CA ASN A 25 10.87 -1.02 3.93
C ASN A 25 9.88 -2.19 3.97
N GLN A 26 9.30 -2.52 5.14
CA GLN A 26 8.30 -3.57 5.27
C GLN A 26 7.02 -3.27 4.49
N THR A 27 6.47 -2.05 4.61
CA THR A 27 5.28 -1.65 3.85
C THR A 27 5.58 -1.60 2.35
N GLN A 28 6.77 -1.13 1.97
CA GLN A 28 7.18 -1.09 0.55
C GLN A 28 7.34 -2.49 -0.05
N SER A 29 8.02 -3.39 0.66
CA SER A 29 8.17 -4.78 0.25
C SER A 29 6.82 -5.47 0.11
N HIS A 30 5.88 -5.26 1.03
CA HIS A 30 4.53 -5.82 0.91
C HIS A 30 3.76 -5.24 -0.29
N LEU A 31 3.83 -3.93 -0.53
CA LEU A 31 3.16 -3.33 -1.69
C LEU A 31 3.71 -3.86 -3.01
N ILE A 32 5.04 -4.02 -3.11
CA ILE A 32 5.70 -4.58 -4.30
C ILE A 32 5.35 -6.06 -4.46
N PHE A 33 5.45 -6.84 -3.38
CA PHE A 33 5.17 -8.27 -3.38
C PHE A 33 3.72 -8.57 -3.80
N HIS A 34 2.76 -7.80 -3.30
CA HIS A 34 1.35 -7.95 -3.64
C HIS A 34 0.94 -7.20 -4.92
N GLY A 35 1.87 -6.53 -5.61
CA GLY A 35 1.58 -5.79 -6.83
C GLY A 35 0.60 -4.62 -6.66
N ILE A 36 0.51 -4.07 -5.44
CA ILE A 36 -0.41 -2.97 -5.12
C ILE A 36 0.18 -1.68 -5.65
N THR A 37 -0.34 -1.24 -6.79
CA THR A 37 0.14 -0.06 -7.52
C THR A 37 -0.80 1.13 -7.44
N HIS A 38 -2.04 0.94 -6.97
CA HIS A 38 -3.08 1.97 -6.95
C HIS A 38 -3.82 2.05 -5.61
N TRP A 39 -4.06 3.28 -5.17
CA TRP A 39 -4.78 3.59 -3.92
C TRP A 39 -6.25 3.10 -3.91
N ILE A 40 -6.85 2.89 -5.09
CA ILE A 40 -8.20 2.31 -5.24
C ILE A 40 -8.28 0.93 -4.57
N PHE A 41 -7.19 0.16 -4.59
CA PHE A 41 -7.15 -1.14 -3.93
C PHE A 41 -7.48 -1.04 -2.43
N PHE A 42 -7.02 0.02 -1.76
CA PHE A 42 -7.31 0.24 -0.34
C PHE A 42 -8.75 0.69 -0.11
N ARG A 43 -9.38 1.44 -1.05
CA ARG A 43 -10.81 1.78 -0.97
C ARG A 43 -11.70 0.53 -1.02
N SER A 44 -11.31 -0.47 -1.82
CA SER A 44 -12.06 -1.72 -1.95
C SER A 44 -11.68 -2.79 -0.92
N SER A 45 -10.65 -2.54 -0.11
CA SER A 45 -10.13 -3.52 0.85
C SER A 45 -10.57 -3.20 2.27
N THR A 46 -10.72 -4.26 3.07
CA THR A 46 -10.99 -4.10 4.51
C THR A 46 -9.69 -4.07 5.30
N GLU A 47 -9.75 -3.54 6.52
CA GLU A 47 -8.63 -3.59 7.47
C GLU A 47 -8.16 -5.04 7.68
N GLN A 48 -9.11 -5.99 7.75
CA GLN A 48 -8.82 -7.41 7.87
C GLN A 48 -8.05 -7.95 6.66
N SER A 49 -8.46 -7.61 5.43
CA SER A 49 -7.74 -8.03 4.21
C SER A 49 -6.31 -7.49 4.20
N MET A 50 -6.06 -6.30 4.75
CA MET A 50 -4.71 -5.76 4.89
C MET A 50 -3.88 -6.49 5.95
N LEU A 51 -4.50 -6.90 7.06
CA LEU A 51 -3.83 -7.74 8.06
C LEU A 51 -3.44 -9.10 7.47
N ASP A 52 -4.33 -9.71 6.69
CA ASP A 52 -4.09 -11.00 6.03
C ASP A 52 -2.96 -10.89 4.98
N LEU A 53 -2.79 -9.71 4.38
CA LEU A 53 -1.68 -9.40 3.47
C LEU A 53 -0.36 -9.09 4.21
N GLY A 54 -0.34 -9.07 5.54
CA GLY A 54 0.86 -8.86 6.36
C GLY A 54 1.14 -7.40 6.75
N PHE A 55 0.19 -6.48 6.53
CA PHE A 55 0.33 -5.11 7.00
C PHE A 55 0.11 -5.02 8.51
N LYS A 56 0.82 -4.10 9.18
CA LYS A 56 0.58 -3.81 10.60
C LYS A 56 -0.78 -3.13 10.78
N VAL A 57 -1.47 -3.40 11.89
CA VAL A 57 -2.82 -2.87 12.16
C VAL A 57 -2.93 -1.34 12.01
N GLY A 58 -1.94 -0.59 12.50
CA GLY A 58 -1.92 0.87 12.35
C GLY A 58 -1.80 1.34 10.89
N VAL A 59 -1.04 0.60 10.07
CA VAL A 59 -0.87 0.90 8.63
C VAL A 59 -2.12 0.50 7.85
N ALA A 60 -2.71 -0.66 8.15
CA ALA A 60 -3.96 -1.12 7.56
C ALA A 60 -5.09 -0.11 7.81
N CYS A 61 -5.24 0.35 9.05
CA CYS A 61 -6.23 1.36 9.42
C CYS A 61 -6.00 2.70 8.69
N LEU A 62 -4.76 3.19 8.65
CA LEU A 62 -4.39 4.41 7.90
C LEU A 62 -4.71 4.30 6.41
N LEU A 63 -4.38 3.18 5.78
CA LEU A 63 -4.59 2.95 4.35
C LEU A 63 -6.08 2.82 4.00
N CYS A 64 -6.88 2.14 4.82
CA CYS A 64 -8.30 1.94 4.56
C CYS A 64 -9.17 3.13 4.96
N LYS A 65 -8.91 3.77 6.12
CA LYS A 65 -9.75 4.84 6.69
C LYS A 65 -9.22 6.24 6.43
N GLY A 66 -7.93 6.39 6.14
CA GLY A 66 -7.30 7.68 5.85
C GLY A 66 -7.53 8.17 4.42
N ILE A 67 -8.24 7.40 3.57
CA ILE A 67 -8.60 7.84 2.22
C ILE A 67 -9.80 8.77 2.32
N PRO A 68 -9.67 10.07 1.98
CA PRO A 68 -10.83 10.92 1.88
C PRO A 68 -11.78 10.37 0.81
N CYS A 69 -13.05 10.23 1.18
CA CYS A 69 -14.17 10.04 0.27
C CYS A 69 -14.35 11.32 -0.56
N LEU A 70 -13.46 11.56 -1.51
CA LEU A 70 -13.71 12.45 -2.64
C LEU A 70 -14.34 11.62 -3.77
#